data_AF-A0A966YM79-F1
#
_entry.id   AF-A0A966YM79-F1
#
_cell.length_a   1.000
_cell.length_b   1.000
_cell.length_c   1.000
_cell.angle_alpha   90.00
_cell.angle_beta   90.00
_cell.angle_gamma   90.00
#
_symmetry.space_group_name_H-M   'P 1'
#
loop_
_entity.id
_entity.type
_entity.pdbx_description
1 polymer ?
#
loop_
_entity_poly.entity_id
_entity_poly.type
_entity_poly.pdbx_seq_one_letter_code
_entity_poly.pdbx_strand_id
1 'polypeptide(L)'
;MKGPARAHVLSDLDEDCFRIDAQLTALTGPPRDDELLPLTDQRDIEPEPRAPYVGTVQLQLSRTDGRIVAWAAGHNLRGEYHEDVLARIRALDGGAIEWDERATMKIPGSGRVSTLSAPVSSALGWLVALGDSADDPSVGSSVTWMGQAAALAVELVAQGRVVPQLVQSKKRRKDPADANSGTFRLRWMPALVDPERLESLAAAIPGAAMSGAREQERTKFALAALADLTDAIVSVGAGQMEMPAAPPEVVTKNDVGEATLCHLDGTPFRAPTKLGGEVVRRLSQWGQSVVGAAERPLVVQLDPPDESDAWHVRVLAHNDDDGLDPVEVALAANSKSASKATAAQLARLERLFPQLLRLGGRRRGEVILSQDEAWDLMTVGGDTLKAC
;
A
#
# COMPACT_ATOMS: atom_id res chain seq x y z
N MET A 1 1.84 -8.23 35.36
CA MET A 1 2.91 -7.96 36.34
C MET A 1 2.35 -8.05 37.76
N LYS A 2 2.98 -8.79 38.68
CA LYS A 2 2.70 -8.71 40.13
C LYS A 2 4.01 -8.33 40.83
N GLY A 3 3.97 -7.41 41.80
CA GLY A 3 5.14 -6.98 42.57
C GLY A 3 5.55 -5.51 42.35
N PRO A 4 6.70 -5.08 42.89
CA PRO A 4 7.15 -3.68 42.96
C PRO A 4 7.28 -2.98 41.60
N ALA A 5 7.53 -3.73 40.52
CA ALA A 5 7.49 -3.20 39.15
C ALA A 5 6.12 -2.63 38.76
N ARG A 6 5.03 -3.19 39.30
CA ARG A 6 3.68 -2.64 39.11
C ARG A 6 3.51 -1.30 39.81
N ALA A 7 4.14 -1.10 40.98
CA ALA A 7 4.05 0.16 41.71
C ALA A 7 4.78 1.28 40.98
N HIS A 8 5.92 1.00 40.35
CA HIS A 8 6.61 1.95 39.49
C HIS A 8 5.80 2.31 38.25
N VAL A 9 5.26 1.32 37.53
CA VAL A 9 4.40 1.58 36.36
C VAL A 9 3.16 2.40 36.75
N LEU A 10 2.56 2.16 37.91
CA LEU A 10 1.44 2.95 38.38
C LEU A 10 1.85 4.38 38.72
N SER A 11 3.00 4.57 39.37
CA SER A 11 3.54 5.90 39.67
C SER A 11 3.84 6.70 38.40
N ASP A 12 4.45 6.07 37.40
CA ASP A 12 4.77 6.71 36.12
C ASP A 12 3.48 7.09 35.37
N LEU A 13 2.47 6.19 35.38
CA LEU A 13 1.17 6.47 34.79
C LEU A 13 0.42 7.59 35.52
N ASP A 14 0.50 7.65 36.85
CA ASP A 14 -0.10 8.73 37.64
C ASP A 14 0.57 10.07 37.29
N GLU A 15 1.90 10.10 37.19
CA GLU A 15 2.66 11.29 36.78
C GLU A 15 2.30 11.75 35.35
N ASP A 16 2.15 10.81 34.43
CA ASP A 16 1.66 11.07 33.07
C ASP A 16 0.23 11.61 33.06
N CYS A 17 -0.66 11.06 33.89
CA CYS A 17 -2.03 11.55 34.03
C CYS A 17 -2.04 13.00 34.52
N PHE A 18 -1.25 13.33 35.55
CA PHE A 18 -1.15 14.71 36.05
C PHE A 18 -0.59 15.67 35.00
N ARG A 19 0.38 15.22 34.19
CA ARG A 19 0.94 16.03 33.10
C ARG A 19 -0.08 16.30 32.00
N ILE A 20 -0.85 15.28 31.61
CA ILE A 20 -1.92 15.41 30.61
C ILE A 20 -3.00 16.35 31.14
N ASP A 21 -3.43 16.19 32.39
CA ASP A 21 -4.46 17.02 33.03
C ASP A 21 -4.05 18.49 33.11
N ALA A 22 -2.77 18.77 33.43
CA ALA A 22 -2.23 20.12 33.42
C ALA A 22 -2.21 20.74 32.02
N GLN A 23 -1.85 19.97 30.98
CA GLN A 23 -1.89 20.45 29.60
C GLN A 23 -3.32 20.65 29.09
N LEU A 24 -4.24 19.76 29.44
CA LEU A 24 -5.65 19.87 29.10
C LEU A 24 -6.25 21.12 29.74
N THR A 25 -6.00 21.32 31.04
CA THR A 25 -6.40 22.51 31.80
C THR A 25 -5.87 23.81 31.17
N ALA A 26 -4.63 23.80 30.65
CA ALA A 26 -4.08 24.95 29.94
C ALA A 26 -4.78 25.24 28.60
N LEU A 27 -5.30 24.21 27.92
CA LEU A 27 -5.98 24.32 26.62
C LEU A 27 -7.47 24.63 26.74
N THR A 28 -8.16 24.06 27.73
CA THR A 28 -9.62 24.10 27.87
C THR A 28 -10.10 24.95 29.04
N GLY A 29 -9.18 25.41 29.89
CA GLY A 29 -9.50 26.03 31.18
C GLY A 29 -9.66 24.99 32.29
N PRO A 30 -9.70 25.44 33.56
CA PRO A 30 -9.88 24.55 34.70
C PRO A 30 -11.22 23.81 34.62
N PRO A 31 -11.27 22.54 35.09
CA PRO A 31 -12.52 21.79 35.17
C PRO A 31 -13.53 22.59 35.98
N ARG A 32 -14.79 22.53 35.57
CA ARG A 32 -15.85 23.30 36.21
C ARG A 32 -16.14 22.71 37.60
N ASP A 33 -16.52 23.56 38.55
CA ASP A 33 -16.75 23.14 39.95
C ASP A 33 -17.85 22.06 40.09
N ASP A 34 -18.75 21.93 39.12
CA ASP A 34 -19.77 20.87 39.02
C ASP A 34 -19.18 19.50 38.62
N GLU A 35 -18.05 19.47 37.91
CA GLU A 35 -17.31 18.25 37.55
C GLU A 35 -16.42 17.74 38.68
N LEU A 36 -16.08 18.59 39.65
CA LEU A 36 -15.25 18.28 40.84
C LEU A 36 -16.07 17.78 42.04
N LEU A 37 -17.40 17.78 41.92
CA LEU A 37 -18.26 17.18 42.94
C LEU A 37 -18.00 15.67 42.97
N PRO A 38 -17.76 15.07 44.15
CA PRO A 38 -17.61 13.63 44.25
C PRO A 38 -18.88 12.99 43.70
N LEU A 39 -18.74 12.14 42.67
CA LEU A 39 -19.81 11.32 42.13
C LEU A 39 -20.50 10.62 43.31
N THR A 40 -21.65 11.14 43.74
CA THR A 40 -22.48 10.53 44.77
C THR A 40 -22.73 9.11 44.34
N ASP A 41 -22.30 8.14 45.15
CA ASP A 41 -22.31 6.69 44.92
C ASP A 41 -23.34 6.21 43.87
N GLN A 42 -23.03 6.37 42.58
CA GLN A 42 -23.89 5.98 41.46
C GLN A 42 -23.60 4.52 41.06
N ARG A 43 -23.20 3.67 42.00
CA ARG A 43 -22.96 2.24 41.72
C ARG A 43 -24.27 1.47 41.46
N ASP A 44 -25.42 2.07 41.71
CA ASP A 44 -26.75 1.49 41.44
C ASP A 44 -27.60 2.30 40.44
N ILE A 45 -27.04 3.31 39.76
CA ILE A 45 -27.71 3.94 38.62
C ILE A 45 -27.13 3.28 37.39
N GLU A 46 -27.87 2.30 36.82
CA GLU A 46 -27.62 1.87 35.46
C GLU A 46 -27.53 3.15 34.60
N PRO A 47 -26.42 3.38 33.87
CA PRO A 47 -26.35 4.52 32.98
C PRO A 47 -27.59 4.44 32.09
N GLU A 48 -28.41 5.51 32.06
CA GLU A 48 -29.58 5.51 31.18
C GLU A 48 -29.09 5.06 29.81
N PRO A 49 -29.67 3.99 29.23
CA PRO A 49 -29.17 3.45 27.99
C PRO A 49 -29.22 4.57 26.97
N ARG A 50 -28.05 5.13 26.63
CA ARG A 50 -27.94 6.07 25.51
C ARG A 50 -28.63 5.37 24.36
N ALA A 51 -29.70 5.98 23.83
CA ALA A 51 -30.39 5.46 22.68
C ALA A 51 -29.32 5.07 21.65
N PRO A 52 -29.28 3.81 21.19
CA PRO A 52 -28.18 3.34 20.37
C PRO A 52 -28.04 4.30 19.20
N TYR A 53 -26.84 4.84 18.98
CA TYR A 53 -26.59 5.66 17.80
C TYR A 53 -27.01 4.84 16.59
N VAL A 54 -27.99 5.33 15.82
CA VAL A 54 -28.46 4.70 14.60
C VAL A 54 -27.84 5.48 13.45
N GLY A 55 -26.97 4.82 12.69
CA GLY A 55 -26.34 5.43 11.52
C GLY A 55 -27.33 5.54 10.35
N THR A 56 -26.97 6.31 9.33
CA THR A 56 -27.70 6.30 8.05
C THR A 56 -27.19 5.15 7.19
N VAL A 57 -28.07 4.53 6.40
CA VAL A 57 -27.65 3.52 5.41
C VAL A 57 -26.95 4.22 4.25
N GLN A 58 -25.67 3.89 4.08
CA GLN A 58 -24.83 4.44 3.02
C GLN A 58 -24.30 3.31 2.15
N LEU A 59 -24.03 3.62 0.88
CA LEU A 59 -23.27 2.73 0.01
C LEU A 59 -21.83 2.64 0.52
N GLN A 60 -21.30 1.43 0.60
CA GLN A 60 -19.93 1.14 1.02
C GLN A 60 -19.26 0.28 -0.05
N LEU A 61 -17.96 0.48 -0.23
CA LEU A 61 -17.12 -0.36 -1.07
C LEU A 61 -16.11 -1.11 -0.23
N SER A 62 -15.90 -2.37 -0.58
CA SER A 62 -14.83 -3.20 -0.07
C SER A 62 -14.04 -3.79 -1.22
N ARG A 63 -12.76 -4.12 -0.99
CA ARG A 63 -11.88 -4.68 -2.02
C ARG A 63 -11.54 -6.14 -1.71
N THR A 64 -11.65 -6.97 -2.74
CA THR A 64 -11.10 -8.33 -2.78
C THR A 64 -10.17 -8.45 -3.98
N ASP A 65 -9.33 -9.48 -4.05
CA ASP A 65 -8.32 -9.63 -5.11
C ASP A 65 -8.87 -9.38 -6.53
N GLY A 66 -8.55 -8.22 -7.12
CA GLY A 66 -8.97 -7.80 -8.46
C GLY A 66 -10.44 -7.39 -8.62
N ARG A 67 -11.20 -7.26 -7.53
CA ARG A 67 -12.64 -6.93 -7.57
C ARG A 67 -13.06 -5.94 -6.49
N ILE A 68 -14.00 -5.07 -6.87
CA ILE A 68 -14.75 -4.23 -5.94
C ILE A 68 -16.01 -4.99 -5.50
N VAL A 69 -16.37 -4.83 -4.25
CA VAL A 69 -17.55 -5.43 -3.62
C VAL A 69 -18.35 -4.32 -2.96
N ALA A 70 -19.50 -4.01 -3.53
CA ALA A 70 -20.45 -3.01 -3.08
C ALA A 70 -21.49 -3.62 -2.14
N TRP A 71 -21.84 -2.89 -1.09
CA TRP A 71 -22.85 -3.25 -0.10
C TRP A 71 -23.38 -1.98 0.59
N ALA A 72 -24.55 -2.03 1.23
CA ALA A 72 -25.09 -0.88 1.93
C ALA A 72 -25.60 -1.26 3.33
N ALA A 73 -25.12 -0.53 4.34
CA ALA A 73 -25.61 -0.64 5.72
C ALA A 73 -25.29 0.64 6.51
N GLY A 74 -25.99 0.82 7.62
CA GLY A 74 -25.71 1.86 8.62
C GLY A 74 -25.32 1.25 9.96
N HIS A 75 -24.69 2.03 10.84
CA HIS A 75 -24.36 1.58 12.19
C HIS A 75 -25.64 1.17 12.94
N ASN A 76 -25.68 -0.04 13.48
CA ASN A 76 -26.84 -0.66 14.13
C ASN A 76 -28.10 -0.79 13.24
N LEU A 77 -27.96 -0.66 11.93
CA LEU A 77 -29.02 -0.94 10.96
C LEU A 77 -28.77 -2.24 10.22
N ARG A 78 -29.86 -2.93 9.88
CA ARG A 78 -29.81 -4.09 8.98
C ARG A 78 -29.30 -3.62 7.62
N GLY A 79 -28.37 -4.39 7.05
CA GLY A 79 -27.93 -4.16 5.67
C GLY A 79 -29.04 -4.38 4.64
N GLU A 80 -28.92 -3.68 3.54
CA GLU A 80 -29.85 -3.75 2.41
C GLU A 80 -29.65 -5.01 1.57
N TYR A 81 -30.66 -5.31 0.73
CA TYR A 81 -30.64 -6.43 -0.20
C TYR A 81 -30.04 -6.03 -1.56
N HIS A 82 -29.78 -7.02 -2.41
CA HIS A 82 -29.11 -6.83 -3.70
C HIS A 82 -29.76 -5.74 -4.57
N GLU A 83 -31.09 -5.73 -4.68
CA GLU A 83 -31.85 -4.77 -5.50
C GLU A 83 -31.68 -3.33 -5.01
N ASP A 84 -31.71 -3.12 -3.69
CA ASP A 84 -31.56 -1.80 -3.08
C ASP A 84 -30.12 -1.29 -3.23
N VAL A 85 -29.12 -2.17 -3.05
CA VAL A 85 -27.71 -1.84 -3.31
C VAL A 85 -27.50 -1.48 -4.79
N LEU A 86 -28.13 -2.23 -5.71
CA LEU A 86 -28.05 -1.94 -7.14
C LEU A 86 -28.73 -0.60 -7.49
N ALA A 87 -29.85 -0.28 -6.86
CA ALA A 87 -30.52 1.00 -7.02
C ALA A 87 -29.63 2.17 -6.58
N ARG A 88 -28.92 2.03 -5.44
CA ARG A 88 -27.93 3.02 -4.99
C ARG A 88 -26.77 3.19 -5.95
N ILE A 89 -26.22 2.08 -6.46
CA ILE A 89 -25.14 2.13 -7.46
C ILE A 89 -25.61 2.85 -8.73
N ARG A 90 -26.83 2.59 -9.20
CA ARG A 90 -27.41 3.27 -10.37
C ARG A 90 -27.63 4.76 -10.12
N ALA A 91 -28.03 5.16 -8.91
CA ALA A 91 -28.18 6.55 -8.53
C ALA A 91 -26.86 7.34 -8.56
N LEU A 92 -25.73 6.62 -8.50
CA LEU A 92 -24.36 7.15 -8.58
C LEU A 92 -23.72 6.85 -9.94
N ASP A 93 -24.52 6.71 -11.01
CA ASP A 93 -24.07 6.44 -12.39
C ASP A 93 -23.29 5.12 -12.60
N GLY A 94 -23.27 4.21 -11.62
CA GLY A 94 -22.63 2.90 -11.72
C GLY A 94 -23.45 1.84 -12.47
N GLY A 95 -24.54 2.24 -13.15
CA GLY A 95 -25.50 1.34 -13.78
C GLY A 95 -25.02 0.67 -15.07
N ALA A 96 -23.97 1.21 -15.70
CA ALA A 96 -23.37 0.62 -16.91
C ALA A 96 -22.42 -0.55 -16.60
N ILE A 97 -22.05 -0.75 -15.33
CA ILE A 97 -21.15 -1.81 -14.90
C ILE A 97 -21.94 -3.10 -14.74
N GLU A 98 -21.40 -4.21 -15.26
CA GLU A 98 -21.93 -5.54 -14.98
C GLU A 98 -21.57 -5.98 -13.56
N TRP A 99 -22.57 -6.04 -12.69
CA TRP A 99 -22.43 -6.42 -11.29
C TRP A 99 -22.86 -7.87 -11.07
N ASP A 100 -21.93 -8.69 -10.60
CA ASP A 100 -22.22 -10.06 -10.20
C ASP A 100 -22.84 -10.09 -8.80
N GLU A 101 -23.99 -10.73 -8.67
CA GLU A 101 -24.55 -11.07 -7.36
C GLU A 101 -23.61 -12.03 -6.63
N ARG A 102 -23.05 -11.56 -5.51
CA ARG A 102 -22.26 -12.41 -4.62
C ARG A 102 -23.03 -12.74 -3.36
N ALA A 103 -22.55 -13.79 -2.69
CA ALA A 103 -23.04 -14.16 -1.37
C ALA A 103 -22.96 -12.99 -0.39
N THR A 104 -23.67 -13.09 0.72
CA THR A 104 -23.67 -12.05 1.75
C THR A 104 -22.33 -11.97 2.50
N MET A 105 -21.90 -10.78 2.91
CA MET A 105 -20.77 -10.55 3.81
C MET A 105 -21.29 -10.33 5.25
N LYS A 106 -20.51 -10.72 6.27
CA LYS A 106 -20.80 -10.38 7.67
C LYS A 106 -20.10 -9.07 8.02
N ILE A 107 -20.87 -8.06 8.38
CA ILE A 107 -20.39 -6.75 8.81
C ILE A 107 -20.59 -6.63 10.34
N PRO A 108 -19.56 -6.21 11.10
CA PRO A 108 -19.71 -5.91 12.52
C PRO A 108 -20.82 -4.88 12.76
N GLY A 109 -21.73 -5.14 13.69
CA GLY A 109 -22.85 -4.24 14.03
C GLY A 109 -24.07 -4.30 13.11
N SER A 110 -23.90 -4.62 11.82
CA SER A 110 -25.01 -4.63 10.83
C SER A 110 -25.48 -6.03 10.40
N GLY A 111 -24.80 -7.09 10.85
CA GLY A 111 -25.18 -8.48 10.54
C GLY A 111 -24.72 -8.93 9.15
N ARG A 112 -25.53 -9.76 8.47
CA ARG A 112 -25.24 -10.20 7.09
C ARG A 112 -25.84 -9.20 6.10
N VAL A 113 -25.04 -8.76 5.15
CA VAL A 113 -25.41 -7.77 4.12
C VAL A 113 -25.26 -8.41 2.74
N SER A 114 -26.20 -8.15 1.83
CA SER A 114 -26.09 -8.56 0.43
C SER A 114 -24.96 -7.80 -0.26
N THR A 115 -24.28 -8.46 -1.21
CA THR A 115 -23.15 -7.85 -1.90
C THR A 115 -23.26 -8.00 -3.41
N LEU A 116 -22.81 -6.96 -4.11
CA LEU A 116 -22.63 -6.94 -5.56
C LEU A 116 -21.14 -6.79 -5.85
N SER A 117 -20.61 -7.48 -6.84
CA SER A 117 -19.18 -7.41 -7.15
C SER A 117 -18.91 -7.21 -8.63
N ALA A 118 -17.98 -6.33 -8.95
CA ALA A 118 -17.49 -6.11 -10.31
C ALA A 118 -15.95 -6.24 -10.36
N PRO A 119 -15.37 -6.66 -11.49
CA PRO A 119 -13.94 -6.49 -11.73
C PRO A 119 -13.52 -5.03 -11.55
N VAL A 120 -12.33 -4.78 -10.99
CA VAL A 120 -11.83 -3.39 -10.86
C VAL A 120 -11.79 -2.70 -12.23
N SER A 121 -11.39 -3.42 -13.28
CA SER A 121 -11.28 -2.90 -14.65
C SER A 121 -12.59 -2.37 -15.25
N SER A 122 -13.75 -2.92 -14.88
CA SER A 122 -15.04 -2.40 -15.36
C SER A 122 -15.53 -1.20 -14.55
N ALA A 123 -15.06 -1.04 -13.30
CA ALA A 123 -15.49 0.00 -12.38
C ALA A 123 -14.57 1.24 -12.37
N LEU A 124 -13.41 1.24 -13.03
CA LEU A 124 -12.40 2.30 -12.92
C LEU A 124 -12.94 3.72 -13.13
N GLY A 125 -13.66 3.96 -14.23
CA GLY A 125 -14.20 5.29 -14.54
C GLY A 125 -15.19 5.78 -13.47
N TRP A 126 -16.00 4.87 -12.94
CA TRP A 126 -16.93 5.14 -11.85
C TRP A 126 -16.21 5.43 -10.52
N LEU A 127 -15.19 4.64 -10.17
CA LEU A 127 -14.40 4.85 -8.95
C LEU A 127 -13.71 6.22 -8.96
N VAL A 128 -13.09 6.61 -10.07
CA VAL A 128 -12.40 7.91 -10.17
C VAL A 128 -13.38 9.06 -9.96
N ALA A 129 -14.60 8.97 -10.51
CA ALA A 129 -15.64 9.97 -10.32
C ALA A 129 -16.09 10.11 -8.85
N LEU A 130 -15.95 9.04 -8.05
CA LEU A 130 -16.31 9.02 -6.63
C LEU A 130 -15.22 9.57 -5.69
N GLY A 131 -14.06 9.99 -6.22
CA GLY A 131 -12.95 10.50 -5.39
C GLY A 131 -13.27 11.76 -4.58
N ASP A 132 -14.29 12.51 -5.00
CA ASP A 132 -14.74 13.77 -4.38
C ASP A 132 -16.11 13.62 -3.69
N SER A 133 -16.56 12.39 -3.43
CA SER A 133 -17.89 12.11 -2.88
C SER A 133 -17.97 12.27 -1.35
N ALA A 134 -17.03 12.98 -0.72
CA ALA A 134 -16.93 13.06 0.74
C ALA A 134 -18.15 13.72 1.40
N ASP A 135 -18.74 14.70 0.72
CA ASP A 135 -19.89 15.48 1.20
C ASP A 135 -21.24 14.86 0.82
N ASP A 136 -21.25 13.77 0.04
CA ASP A 136 -22.49 13.09 -0.34
C ASP A 136 -22.96 12.16 0.81
N PRO A 137 -24.12 12.43 1.42
CA PRO A 137 -24.60 11.64 2.55
C PRO A 137 -25.02 10.22 2.16
N SER A 138 -25.21 9.92 0.87
CA SER A 138 -25.62 8.61 0.36
C SER A 138 -24.49 7.60 0.28
N VAL A 139 -23.24 8.07 0.32
CA VAL A 139 -22.02 7.26 0.23
C VAL A 139 -21.26 7.26 1.56
N GLY A 140 -20.62 6.15 1.84
CA GLY A 140 -19.74 6.01 2.99
C GLY A 140 -18.31 6.39 2.65
N SER A 141 -17.52 6.68 3.68
CA SER A 141 -16.10 7.02 3.53
C SER A 141 -15.27 5.99 2.75
N SER A 142 -15.69 4.72 2.74
CA SER A 142 -15.02 3.68 1.95
C SER A 142 -15.14 3.89 0.42
N VAL A 143 -16.22 4.50 -0.03
CA VAL A 143 -16.45 4.86 -1.44
C VAL A 143 -15.47 5.94 -1.84
N THR A 144 -15.43 7.05 -1.08
CA THR A 144 -14.52 8.17 -1.30
C THR A 144 -13.06 7.72 -1.27
N TRP A 145 -12.69 6.91 -0.27
CA TRP A 145 -11.33 6.37 -0.15
C TRP A 145 -10.94 5.52 -1.38
N MET A 146 -11.85 4.67 -1.88
CA MET A 146 -11.59 3.88 -3.09
C MET A 146 -11.41 4.76 -4.33
N GLY A 147 -12.17 5.85 -4.42
CA GLY A 147 -12.04 6.83 -5.50
C GLY A 147 -10.73 7.61 -5.44
N GLN A 148 -10.29 8.02 -4.25
CA GLN A 148 -8.98 8.64 -4.04
C GLN A 148 -7.83 7.68 -4.38
N ALA A 149 -7.94 6.40 -3.99
CA ALA A 149 -6.97 5.37 -4.37
C ALA A 149 -6.94 5.17 -5.90
N ALA A 150 -8.10 5.19 -6.57
CA ALA A 150 -8.20 5.09 -8.02
C ALA A 150 -7.55 6.30 -8.72
N ALA A 151 -7.78 7.52 -8.21
CA ALA A 151 -7.15 8.73 -8.72
C ALA A 151 -5.62 8.69 -8.58
N LEU A 152 -5.10 8.24 -7.43
CA LEU A 152 -3.66 8.03 -7.23
C LEU A 152 -3.10 6.99 -8.20
N ALA A 153 -3.80 5.88 -8.43
CA ALA A 153 -3.37 4.87 -9.40
C ALA A 153 -3.33 5.44 -10.84
N VAL A 154 -4.32 6.24 -11.23
CA VAL A 154 -4.32 6.94 -12.54
C VAL A 154 -3.13 7.87 -12.67
N GLU A 155 -2.82 8.64 -11.62
CA GLU A 155 -1.65 9.53 -11.60
C GLU A 155 -0.34 8.76 -11.79
N LEU A 156 -0.15 7.66 -11.05
CA LEU A 156 1.03 6.80 -11.17
C LEU A 156 1.17 6.24 -12.60
N VAL A 157 0.07 5.75 -13.18
CA VAL A 157 0.06 5.23 -14.56
C VAL A 157 0.38 6.33 -15.57
N ALA A 158 -0.23 7.52 -15.42
CA ALA A 158 0.01 8.66 -16.31
C ALA A 158 1.46 9.15 -16.27
N GLN A 159 2.12 9.03 -15.12
CA GLN A 159 3.54 9.34 -14.95
C GLN A 159 4.47 8.20 -15.44
N GLY A 160 3.92 7.09 -15.96
CA GLY A 160 4.69 5.91 -16.36
C GLY A 160 5.30 5.14 -15.19
N ARG A 161 4.82 5.37 -13.97
CA ARG A 161 5.31 4.74 -12.73
C ARG A 161 4.70 3.35 -12.53
N VAL A 162 4.94 2.48 -13.49
CA VAL A 162 4.44 1.10 -13.48
C VAL A 162 5.52 0.13 -13.92
N VAL A 163 5.52 -1.07 -13.36
CA VAL A 163 6.41 -2.15 -13.80
C VAL A 163 5.66 -3.46 -13.95
N PRO A 164 5.96 -4.24 -15.00
CA PRO A 164 5.38 -5.55 -15.17
C PRO A 164 5.97 -6.55 -14.17
N GLN A 165 5.12 -7.44 -13.68
CA GLN A 165 5.46 -8.62 -12.89
C GLN A 165 4.78 -9.83 -13.50
N LEU A 166 5.49 -10.96 -13.59
CA LEU A 166 4.91 -12.22 -14.02
C LEU A 166 4.51 -12.98 -12.76
N VAL A 167 3.25 -13.40 -12.69
CA VAL A 167 2.75 -14.15 -11.54
C VAL A 167 2.24 -15.51 -11.97
N GLN A 168 2.61 -16.55 -11.21
CA GLN A 168 2.08 -17.89 -11.40
C GLN A 168 0.82 -18.07 -10.56
N SER A 169 -0.26 -18.53 -11.18
CA SER A 169 -1.48 -18.89 -10.45
C SER A 169 -1.22 -20.07 -9.51
N LYS A 170 -1.70 -19.97 -8.27
CA LYS A 170 -1.61 -21.05 -7.28
C LYS A 170 -2.81 -21.99 -7.47
N LYS A 171 -2.65 -23.11 -8.18
CA LYS A 171 -3.69 -24.15 -8.27
C LYS A 171 -3.78 -24.93 -6.94
N ARG A 172 -4.99 -25.08 -6.39
CA ARG A 172 -5.27 -25.82 -5.14
C ARG A 172 -5.13 -27.34 -5.28
N ARG A 173 -5.27 -27.89 -6.49
CA ARG A 173 -5.14 -29.33 -6.78
C ARG A 173 -4.40 -29.48 -8.10
N LYS A 174 -3.27 -30.19 -8.08
CA LYS A 174 -2.41 -30.41 -9.23
C LYS A 174 -2.80 -31.75 -9.84
N ASP A 175 -3.36 -31.72 -11.04
CA ASP A 175 -3.55 -32.95 -11.82
C ASP A 175 -2.16 -33.49 -12.18
N PRO A 176 -1.85 -34.78 -11.94
CA PRO A 176 -0.57 -35.38 -12.29
C PRO A 176 -0.17 -35.13 -13.75
N ALA A 177 -1.13 -35.03 -14.68
CA ALA A 177 -0.87 -34.76 -16.09
C ALA A 177 -0.37 -33.31 -16.35
N ASP A 178 -0.78 -32.35 -15.53
CA ASP A 178 -0.38 -30.93 -15.62
C ASP A 178 0.83 -30.63 -14.71
N ALA A 179 1.56 -31.66 -14.24
CA ALA A 179 2.53 -31.48 -13.17
C ALA A 179 3.70 -30.54 -13.55
N ASN A 180 4.03 -30.43 -14.83
CA ASN A 180 5.09 -29.56 -15.33
C ASN A 180 4.58 -28.25 -15.96
N SER A 181 3.27 -28.03 -16.07
CA SER A 181 2.71 -26.82 -16.67
C SER A 181 2.10 -25.91 -15.61
N GLY A 182 2.39 -24.61 -15.70
CA GLY A 182 1.84 -23.56 -14.86
C GLY A 182 1.03 -22.57 -15.69
N THR A 183 -0.02 -22.00 -15.09
CA THR A 183 -0.71 -20.85 -15.67
C THR A 183 -0.09 -19.57 -15.11
N PHE A 184 0.39 -18.71 -16.00
CA PHE A 184 1.05 -17.45 -15.71
C PHE A 184 0.19 -16.30 -16.24
N ARG A 185 0.30 -15.13 -15.62
CA ARG A 185 -0.25 -13.88 -16.16
C ARG A 185 0.70 -12.74 -15.85
N LEU A 186 0.70 -11.72 -16.71
CA LEU A 186 1.31 -10.44 -16.36
C LEU A 186 0.42 -9.74 -15.33
N ARG A 187 1.06 -9.01 -14.42
CA ARG A 187 0.45 -8.10 -13.46
C ARG A 187 1.24 -6.81 -13.45
N TRP A 188 0.59 -5.67 -13.64
CA TRP A 188 1.24 -4.38 -13.52
C TRP A 188 1.22 -3.92 -12.07
N MET A 189 2.39 -3.53 -11.56
CA MET A 189 2.55 -3.04 -10.20
C MET A 189 2.90 -1.55 -10.22
N PRO A 190 2.37 -0.76 -9.28
CA PRO A 190 2.82 0.62 -9.12
C PRO A 190 4.30 0.62 -8.73
N ALA A 191 5.03 1.55 -9.31
CA ALA A 191 6.43 1.79 -9.03
C ALA A 191 6.63 3.15 -8.37
N LEU A 192 7.67 3.32 -7.55
CA LEU A 192 8.05 4.61 -6.97
C LEU A 192 6.86 5.31 -6.29
N VAL A 193 6.11 4.54 -5.50
CA VAL A 193 5.00 5.06 -4.70
C VAL A 193 5.60 5.92 -3.60
N ASP A 194 5.19 7.18 -3.54
CA ASP A 194 5.59 8.12 -2.51
C ASP A 194 5.19 7.57 -1.12
N PRO A 195 6.15 7.35 -0.20
CA PRO A 195 5.87 6.85 1.14
C PRO A 195 4.88 7.71 1.92
N GLU A 196 4.99 9.04 1.87
CA GLU A 196 4.13 9.94 2.64
C GLU A 196 2.68 9.89 2.15
N ARG A 197 2.50 9.82 0.82
CA ARG A 197 1.17 9.67 0.22
C ARG A 197 0.57 8.31 0.53
N LEU A 198 1.38 7.25 0.54
CA LEU A 198 0.92 5.92 0.90
C LEU A 198 0.53 5.84 2.38
N GLU A 199 1.33 6.41 3.28
CA GLU A 199 1.04 6.48 4.71
C GLU A 199 -0.25 7.25 4.96
N SER A 200 -0.42 8.40 4.29
CA SER A 200 -1.65 9.19 4.36
C SER A 200 -2.87 8.38 3.88
N LEU A 201 -2.74 7.69 2.75
CA LEU A 201 -3.79 6.81 2.21
C LEU A 201 -4.09 5.66 3.18
N ALA A 202 -3.08 5.05 3.78
CA ALA A 202 -3.21 3.93 4.70
C ALA A 202 -3.85 4.35 6.05
N ALA A 203 -3.47 5.52 6.57
CA ALA A 203 -4.03 6.11 7.78
C ALA A 203 -5.53 6.40 7.60
N ALA A 204 -5.92 6.88 6.42
CA ALA A 204 -7.31 7.20 6.08
C ALA A 204 -8.21 5.99 5.81
N ILE A 205 -7.70 4.75 5.78
CA ILE A 205 -8.51 3.57 5.42
C ILE A 205 -9.71 3.39 6.36
N PRO A 206 -10.94 3.42 5.82
CA PRO A 206 -12.13 3.03 6.58
C PRO A 206 -12.18 1.51 6.76
N GLY A 207 -12.59 1.03 7.94
CA GLY A 207 -12.75 -0.41 8.18
C GLY A 207 -13.74 -1.10 7.22
N ALA A 208 -14.70 -0.34 6.69
CA ALA A 208 -15.61 -0.80 5.64
C ALA A 208 -14.87 -1.21 4.35
N ALA A 209 -13.82 -0.49 3.95
CA ALA A 209 -12.99 -0.81 2.78
C ALA A 209 -12.27 -2.16 2.93
N MET A 210 -11.80 -2.45 4.14
CA MET A 210 -11.08 -3.69 4.48
C MET A 210 -12.01 -4.88 4.80
N SER A 211 -13.33 -4.68 4.74
CA SER A 211 -14.27 -5.74 5.10
C SER A 211 -14.16 -6.93 4.14
N GLY A 212 -13.87 -8.11 4.70
CA GLY A 212 -13.64 -9.33 3.91
C GLY A 212 -12.27 -9.42 3.23
N ALA A 213 -11.38 -8.46 3.43
CA ALA A 213 -10.02 -8.49 2.90
C ALA A 213 -9.15 -9.50 3.67
N ARG A 214 -8.11 -10.04 2.99
CA ARG A 214 -7.12 -10.91 3.64
C ARG A 214 -6.06 -10.10 4.38
N GLU A 215 -5.72 -8.94 3.81
CA GLU A 215 -4.74 -8.01 4.35
C GLU A 215 -5.36 -7.22 5.52
N GLN A 216 -4.94 -7.54 6.74
CA GLN A 216 -5.37 -6.84 7.97
C GLN A 216 -4.52 -5.60 8.26
N GLU A 217 -3.31 -5.55 7.72
CA GLU A 217 -2.41 -4.42 7.88
C GLU A 217 -2.74 -3.33 6.85
N ARG A 218 -2.98 -2.11 7.34
CA ARG A 218 -3.44 -0.96 6.55
C ARG A 218 -2.53 -0.64 5.37
N THR A 219 -1.22 -0.55 5.59
CA THR A 219 -0.24 -0.24 4.54
C THR A 219 -0.24 -1.31 3.44
N LYS A 220 -0.27 -2.59 3.83
CA LYS A 220 -0.37 -3.71 2.88
C LYS A 220 -1.68 -3.70 2.10
N PHE A 221 -2.79 -3.34 2.75
CA PHE A 221 -4.08 -3.19 2.09
C PHE A 221 -4.08 -2.04 1.07
N ALA A 222 -3.56 -0.86 1.45
CA ALA A 222 -3.42 0.28 0.54
C ALA A 222 -2.57 -0.07 -0.68
N LEU A 223 -1.40 -0.68 -0.48
CA LEU A 223 -0.53 -1.15 -1.57
C LEU A 223 -1.23 -2.20 -2.46
N ALA A 224 -1.99 -3.13 -1.87
CA ALA A 224 -2.72 -4.13 -2.63
C ALA A 224 -3.86 -3.53 -3.47
N ALA A 225 -4.57 -2.53 -2.92
CA ALA A 225 -5.60 -1.79 -3.64
C ALA A 225 -4.98 -1.00 -4.80
N LEU A 226 -3.90 -0.25 -4.55
CA LEU A 226 -3.16 0.46 -5.60
C LEU A 226 -2.62 -0.49 -6.67
N ALA A 227 -2.13 -1.66 -6.29
CA ALA A 227 -1.68 -2.68 -7.23
C ALA A 227 -2.81 -3.19 -8.12
N ASP A 228 -3.99 -3.47 -7.57
CA ASP A 228 -5.14 -3.92 -8.37
C ASP A 228 -5.67 -2.84 -9.31
N LEU A 229 -5.72 -1.58 -8.84
CA LEU A 229 -6.13 -0.44 -9.64
C LEU A 229 -5.13 -0.17 -10.78
N THR A 230 -3.83 -0.18 -10.47
CA THR A 230 -2.77 -0.03 -11.47
C THR A 230 -2.81 -1.16 -12.51
N ASP A 231 -2.94 -2.42 -12.05
CA ASP A 231 -3.09 -3.59 -12.91
C ASP A 231 -4.27 -3.43 -13.87
N ALA A 232 -5.42 -3.00 -13.35
CA ALA A 232 -6.63 -2.81 -14.12
C ALA A 232 -6.47 -1.70 -15.19
N ILE A 233 -5.91 -0.54 -14.83
CA ILE A 233 -5.75 0.59 -15.76
C ILE A 233 -4.82 0.20 -16.92
N VAL A 234 -3.64 -0.35 -16.60
CA VAL A 234 -2.65 -0.69 -17.63
C VAL A 234 -3.14 -1.87 -18.48
N SER A 235 -3.80 -2.87 -17.88
CA SER A 235 -4.33 -4.02 -18.62
C SER A 235 -5.44 -3.62 -19.60
N VAL A 236 -6.33 -2.69 -19.21
CA VAL A 236 -7.36 -2.15 -20.11
C VAL A 236 -6.71 -1.43 -21.31
N GLY A 237 -5.69 -0.60 -21.06
CA GLY A 237 -4.95 0.06 -22.14
C GLY A 237 -4.21 -0.93 -23.05
N ALA A 238 -3.52 -1.90 -22.46
CA ALA A 238 -2.79 -2.93 -23.20
C ALA A 238 -3.71 -3.81 -24.05
N GLY A 239 -4.93 -4.11 -23.57
CA GLY A 239 -5.93 -4.88 -24.33
C GLY A 239 -6.51 -4.14 -25.54
N GLN A 240 -6.29 -2.84 -25.66
CA GLN A 240 -6.68 -2.05 -26.84
C GLN A 240 -5.60 -2.01 -27.92
N MET A 241 -4.41 -2.52 -27.63
CA MET A 241 -3.29 -2.57 -28.57
C MET A 241 -3.33 -3.85 -29.39
N GLU A 242 -2.96 -3.76 -30.66
CA GLU A 242 -2.78 -4.94 -31.51
C GLU A 242 -1.47 -5.64 -31.13
N MET A 243 -1.58 -6.83 -30.54
CA MET A 243 -0.42 -7.65 -30.16
C MET A 243 -0.12 -8.69 -31.24
N PRO A 244 1.17 -9.04 -31.44
CA PRO A 244 1.54 -10.21 -32.23
C PRO A 244 0.84 -11.48 -31.71
N ALA A 245 0.67 -12.46 -32.60
CA ALA A 245 0.12 -13.75 -32.20
C ALA A 245 1.06 -14.44 -31.21
N ALA A 246 0.50 -14.91 -30.09
CA ALA A 246 1.25 -15.69 -29.12
C ALA A 246 1.82 -16.98 -29.76
N PRO A 247 2.99 -17.45 -29.29
CA PRO A 247 3.55 -18.71 -29.77
C PRO A 247 2.54 -19.86 -29.54
N PRO A 248 2.39 -20.79 -30.52
CA PRO A 248 1.40 -21.87 -30.43
C PRO A 248 1.69 -22.84 -29.28
N GLU A 249 2.97 -23.06 -28.98
CA GLU A 249 3.44 -23.81 -27.83
C GLU A 249 4.58 -23.05 -27.14
N VAL A 250 4.61 -23.09 -25.81
CA VAL A 250 5.66 -22.48 -25.00
C VAL A 250 6.58 -23.59 -24.52
N VAL A 251 7.72 -23.78 -25.20
CA VAL A 251 8.68 -24.86 -24.91
C VAL A 251 10.07 -24.35 -24.55
N THR A 252 10.41 -23.13 -24.97
CA THR A 252 11.65 -22.45 -24.65
C THR A 252 11.44 -21.27 -23.71
N LYS A 253 12.53 -20.74 -23.17
CA LYS A 253 12.51 -19.53 -22.36
C LYS A 253 12.15 -18.28 -23.18
N ASN A 254 12.54 -18.24 -24.46
CA ASN A 254 12.18 -17.14 -25.33
C ASN A 254 10.67 -17.14 -25.58
N ASP A 255 10.06 -18.31 -25.77
CA ASP A 255 8.61 -18.45 -25.95
C ASP A 255 7.85 -17.93 -24.72
N VAL A 256 8.39 -18.12 -23.50
CA VAL A 256 7.79 -17.52 -22.29
C VAL A 256 7.85 -15.99 -22.35
N GLY A 257 8.96 -15.44 -22.84
CA GLY A 257 9.13 -14.00 -23.05
C GLY A 257 8.15 -13.47 -24.09
N GLU A 258 8.06 -14.13 -25.25
CA GLU A 258 7.12 -13.78 -26.33
C GLU A 258 5.67 -13.89 -25.87
N ALA A 259 5.29 -14.99 -25.19
CA ALA A 259 3.97 -15.13 -24.60
C ALA A 259 3.69 -14.01 -23.59
N THR A 260 4.66 -13.63 -22.75
CA THR A 260 4.49 -12.50 -21.83
C THR A 260 4.21 -11.19 -22.56
N LEU A 261 4.88 -10.94 -23.70
CA LEU A 261 4.66 -9.75 -24.53
C LEU A 261 3.34 -9.79 -25.31
N CYS A 262 2.83 -10.98 -25.65
CA CYS A 262 1.51 -11.11 -26.29
C CYS A 262 0.36 -10.95 -25.29
N HIS A 263 0.63 -11.15 -24.00
CA HIS A 263 -0.34 -11.12 -22.90
C HIS A 263 -0.10 -9.93 -21.95
N LEU A 264 0.27 -8.75 -22.49
CA LEU A 264 0.47 -7.52 -21.70
C LEU A 264 -0.81 -7.03 -21.02
N ASP A 265 -1.97 -7.42 -21.55
CA ASP A 265 -3.30 -7.19 -20.98
C ASP A 265 -3.61 -8.08 -19.75
N GLY A 266 -2.65 -8.91 -19.34
CA GLY A 266 -2.79 -9.79 -18.19
C GLY A 266 -3.61 -11.05 -18.47
N THR A 267 -3.95 -11.35 -19.73
CA THR A 267 -4.60 -12.61 -20.07
C THR A 267 -3.71 -13.81 -19.71
N PRO A 268 -4.26 -14.87 -19.12
CA PRO A 268 -3.45 -15.98 -18.63
C PRO A 268 -2.97 -16.89 -19.77
N PHE A 269 -1.72 -17.33 -19.70
CA PHE A 269 -1.15 -18.30 -20.63
C PHE A 269 -0.49 -19.48 -19.89
N ARG A 270 -0.29 -20.59 -20.59
CA ARG A 270 0.37 -21.78 -20.03
C ARG A 270 1.84 -21.84 -20.44
N ALA A 271 2.69 -22.22 -19.50
CA ALA A 271 4.11 -22.45 -19.75
C ALA A 271 4.70 -23.53 -18.83
N PRO A 272 5.81 -24.17 -19.20
CA PRO A 272 6.54 -25.05 -18.31
C PRO A 272 6.95 -24.33 -17.02
N THR A 273 6.62 -24.91 -15.86
CA THR A 273 6.79 -24.30 -14.53
C THR A 273 8.23 -23.85 -14.28
N LYS A 274 9.23 -24.62 -14.74
CA LYS A 274 10.65 -24.29 -14.58
C LYS A 274 11.05 -23.04 -15.37
N LEU A 275 10.59 -22.95 -16.62
CA LEU A 275 10.91 -21.82 -17.51
C LEU A 275 10.17 -20.56 -17.08
N GLY A 276 8.86 -20.68 -16.84
CA GLY A 276 8.05 -19.57 -16.32
C GLY A 276 8.55 -19.08 -14.97
N GLY A 277 8.89 -19.98 -14.05
CA GLY A 277 9.45 -19.62 -12.74
C GLY A 277 10.78 -18.88 -12.82
N GLU A 278 11.62 -19.15 -13.82
CA GLU A 278 12.85 -18.37 -14.03
C GLU A 278 12.55 -16.94 -14.48
N VAL A 279 11.57 -16.75 -15.38
CA VAL A 279 11.15 -15.42 -15.85
C VAL A 279 10.48 -14.64 -14.72
N VAL A 280 9.60 -15.27 -13.94
CA VAL A 280 9.02 -14.70 -12.70
C VAL A 280 10.14 -14.18 -11.80
N ARG A 281 11.12 -15.02 -11.47
CA ARG A 281 12.23 -14.63 -10.58
C ARG A 281 13.02 -13.45 -11.13
N ARG A 282 13.35 -13.45 -12.42
CA ARG A 282 14.13 -12.37 -13.07
C ARG A 282 13.35 -11.06 -13.11
N LEU A 283 12.06 -11.11 -13.44
CA LEU A 283 11.22 -9.91 -13.53
C LEU A 283 10.92 -9.32 -12.15
N SER A 284 10.73 -10.16 -11.13
CA SER A 284 10.65 -9.71 -9.75
C SER A 284 11.97 -9.10 -9.26
N GLN A 285 13.12 -9.70 -9.59
CA GLN A 285 14.42 -9.13 -9.24
C GLN A 285 14.66 -7.77 -9.92
N TRP A 286 14.23 -7.61 -11.17
CA TRP A 286 14.32 -6.36 -11.90
C TRP A 286 13.44 -5.25 -11.29
N GLY A 287 12.19 -5.58 -10.93
CA GLY A 287 11.25 -4.63 -10.34
C GLY A 287 11.44 -4.38 -8.83
N GLN A 288 12.19 -5.22 -8.12
CA GLN A 288 12.27 -5.20 -6.65
C GLN A 288 12.67 -3.83 -6.07
N SER A 289 13.50 -3.07 -6.79
CA SER A 289 14.01 -1.78 -6.33
C SER A 289 13.03 -0.62 -6.48
N VAL A 290 11.92 -0.82 -7.19
CA VAL A 290 10.91 0.21 -7.48
C VAL A 290 9.50 -0.19 -7.05
N VAL A 291 9.26 -1.48 -6.78
CA VAL A 291 7.96 -2.00 -6.32
C VAL A 291 7.92 -2.03 -4.79
N GLY A 292 6.84 -1.47 -4.23
CA GLY A 292 6.60 -1.38 -2.80
C GLY A 292 6.91 0.01 -2.24
N ALA A 293 6.50 0.26 -1.01
CA ALA A 293 7.01 1.38 -0.24
C ALA A 293 8.44 1.01 0.19
N ALA A 294 9.41 1.88 -0.08
CA ALA A 294 10.70 1.76 0.60
C ALA A 294 10.44 2.05 2.08
N GLU A 295 10.16 1.02 2.89
CA GLU A 295 9.86 1.18 4.33
C GLU A 295 10.96 1.98 5.04
N ARG A 296 12.19 1.93 4.52
CA ARG A 296 13.36 2.69 5.00
C ARG A 296 14.22 3.12 3.81
N PRO A 297 14.16 4.39 3.36
CA PRO A 297 15.03 4.86 2.27
C PRO A 297 16.49 4.98 2.71
N LEU A 298 17.41 4.97 1.75
CA LEU A 298 18.80 5.35 1.98
C LEU A 298 18.93 6.87 2.06
N VAL A 299 19.80 7.36 2.92
CA VAL A 299 20.14 8.78 3.01
C VAL A 299 21.52 8.98 2.39
N VAL A 300 21.60 9.82 1.35
CA VAL A 300 22.88 10.25 0.79
C VAL A 300 23.25 11.58 1.45
N GLN A 301 24.25 11.54 2.33
CA GLN A 301 24.75 12.70 3.03
C GLN A 301 26.01 13.24 2.34
N LEU A 302 26.02 14.52 2.03
CA LEU A 302 27.19 15.27 1.57
C LEU A 302 27.70 16.13 2.73
N ASP A 303 28.90 15.82 3.22
CA ASP A 303 29.61 16.62 4.22
C ASP A 303 30.33 17.79 3.51
N PRO A 304 30.49 18.96 4.18
CA PRO A 304 31.23 20.09 3.64
C PRO A 304 32.70 19.73 3.36
N PRO A 305 33.38 20.51 2.51
CA PRO A 305 34.75 20.21 2.13
C PRO A 305 35.70 20.33 3.33
N ASP A 306 36.70 19.45 3.37
CA ASP A 306 37.79 19.54 4.34
C ASP A 306 38.85 20.58 3.92
N GLU A 307 39.96 20.66 4.68
CA GLU A 307 41.07 21.59 4.40
C GLU A 307 41.75 21.36 3.04
N SER A 308 41.48 20.24 2.36
CA SER A 308 41.98 19.90 1.03
C SER A 308 40.96 20.15 -0.09
N ASP A 309 39.87 20.87 0.20
CA ASP A 309 38.71 21.09 -0.68
C ASP A 309 38.01 19.78 -1.12
N ALA A 310 38.19 18.70 -0.35
CA ALA A 310 37.60 17.40 -0.65
C ALA A 310 36.22 17.26 0.01
N TRP A 311 35.18 17.06 -0.79
CA TRP A 311 33.82 16.85 -0.30
C TRP A 311 33.58 15.37 -0.04
N HIS A 312 32.99 15.03 1.09
CA HIS A 312 32.80 13.64 1.47
C HIS A 312 31.33 13.23 1.39
N VAL A 313 31.04 12.18 0.64
CA VAL A 313 29.69 11.60 0.56
C VAL A 313 29.65 10.28 1.30
N ARG A 314 28.61 10.10 2.11
CA ARG A 314 28.27 8.87 2.80
C ARG A 314 26.85 8.44 2.51
N VAL A 315 26.67 7.16 2.24
CA VAL A 315 25.36 6.53 2.17
C VAL A 315 25.04 5.91 3.51
N LEU A 316 23.92 6.35 4.09
CA LEU A 316 23.40 5.89 5.37
C LEU A 316 22.12 5.09 5.15
N ALA A 317 21.90 4.10 6.01
CA ALA A 317 20.67 3.33 6.06
C ALA A 317 20.10 3.38 7.47
N HIS A 318 18.78 3.31 7.57
CA HIS A 318 18.10 3.26 8.85
C HIS A 318 18.41 1.93 9.56
N ASN A 319 18.77 2.04 10.84
CA ASN A 319 18.92 0.89 11.73
C ASN A 319 17.59 0.52 12.39
N ASP A 320 17.60 -0.52 13.22
CA ASP A 320 16.37 -1.00 13.88
C ASP A 320 15.83 -0.04 14.96
N ASP A 321 16.66 0.88 15.45
CA ASP A 321 16.33 1.91 16.45
C ASP A 321 16.03 3.29 15.80
N ASP A 322 15.68 3.32 14.51
CA ASP A 322 15.42 4.53 13.70
C ASP A 322 16.59 5.55 13.63
N GLY A 323 17.79 5.14 14.03
CA GLY A 323 19.03 5.87 13.76
C GLY A 323 19.57 5.61 12.36
N LEU A 324 20.59 6.38 11.96
CA LEU A 324 21.27 6.24 10.67
C LEU A 324 22.68 5.66 10.86
N ASP A 325 22.92 4.50 10.25
CA ASP A 325 24.22 3.86 10.22
C ASP A 325 24.82 3.87 8.81
N PRO A 326 26.15 3.88 8.67
CA PRO A 326 26.79 3.68 7.37
C PRO A 326 26.26 2.42 6.68
N VAL A 327 25.97 2.48 5.38
CA VAL A 327 25.27 1.41 4.68
C VAL A 327 25.98 0.05 4.80
N GLU A 328 27.32 0.04 4.83
CA GLU A 328 28.10 -1.17 5.06
C GLU A 328 27.84 -1.81 6.44
N VAL A 329 27.68 -0.99 7.49
CA VAL A 329 27.36 -1.44 8.85
C VAL A 329 25.93 -1.96 8.91
N ALA A 330 24.97 -1.22 8.34
CA ALA A 330 23.57 -1.61 8.30
C ALA A 330 23.37 -2.95 7.55
N LEU A 331 24.12 -3.20 6.47
CA LEU A 331 24.10 -4.46 5.75
C LEU A 331 24.53 -5.66 6.61
N ALA A 332 25.45 -5.44 7.56
CA ALA A 332 25.97 -6.48 8.44
C ALA A 332 25.13 -6.64 9.74
N ALA A 333 24.60 -5.55 10.27
CA ALA A 333 23.96 -5.50 11.60
C ALA A 333 22.44 -5.76 11.56
N ASN A 334 21.75 -5.35 10.50
CA ASN A 334 20.29 -5.45 10.43
C ASN A 334 19.81 -6.91 10.25
N SER A 335 18.51 -7.11 10.46
CA SER A 335 17.85 -8.39 10.15
C SER A 335 18.08 -8.81 8.69
N LYS A 336 18.12 -10.13 8.42
CA LYS A 336 18.38 -10.68 7.07
C LYS A 336 17.44 -10.11 5.99
N SER A 337 16.18 -9.82 6.33
CA SER A 337 15.22 -9.18 5.43
C SER A 337 15.57 -7.73 5.16
N ALA A 338 15.89 -6.96 6.20
CA ALA A 338 16.29 -5.56 6.10
C ALA A 338 17.60 -5.42 5.30
N SER A 339 18.63 -6.20 5.61
CA SER A 339 19.90 -6.19 4.85
C SER A 339 19.69 -6.51 3.37
N LYS A 340 18.75 -7.41 3.03
CA LYS A 340 18.43 -7.71 1.63
C LYS A 340 17.74 -6.53 0.93
N ALA A 341 16.86 -5.80 1.61
CA ALA A 341 16.21 -4.61 1.09
C ALA A 341 17.22 -3.46 0.90
N THR A 342 18.04 -3.19 1.91
CA THR A 342 19.13 -2.21 1.86
C THR A 342 20.13 -2.53 0.74
N ALA A 343 20.51 -3.79 0.55
CA ALA A 343 21.41 -4.18 -0.53
C ALA A 343 20.81 -3.92 -1.92
N ALA A 344 19.50 -4.11 -2.08
CA ALA A 344 18.81 -3.85 -3.34
C ALA A 344 18.72 -2.35 -3.65
N GLN A 345 18.45 -1.52 -2.63
CA GLN A 345 18.47 -0.06 -2.76
C GLN A 345 19.89 0.44 -3.07
N LEU A 346 20.91 -0.08 -2.38
CA LEU A 346 22.31 0.31 -2.62
C LEU A 346 22.75 -0.03 -4.04
N ALA A 347 22.41 -1.23 -4.55
CA ALA A 347 22.72 -1.61 -5.92
C ALA A 347 22.06 -0.71 -6.98
N ARG A 348 20.89 -0.13 -6.66
CA ARG A 348 20.23 0.87 -7.51
C ARG A 348 20.94 2.21 -7.41
N LEU A 349 21.26 2.66 -6.21
CA LEU A 349 22.00 3.90 -5.98
C LEU A 349 23.36 3.88 -6.68
N GLU A 350 24.10 2.77 -6.60
CA GLU A 350 25.39 2.58 -7.29
C GLU A 350 25.27 2.72 -8.83
N ARG A 351 24.09 2.48 -9.41
CA ARG A 351 23.81 2.71 -10.84
C ARG A 351 23.46 4.16 -11.17
N LEU A 352 22.76 4.84 -10.27
CA LEU A 352 22.33 6.24 -10.44
C LEU A 352 23.45 7.22 -10.09
N PHE A 353 24.33 6.82 -9.18
CA PHE A 353 25.43 7.62 -8.66
C PHE A 353 26.75 6.82 -8.78
N PRO A 354 27.29 6.67 -10.01
CA PRO A 354 28.43 5.81 -10.30
C PRO A 354 29.73 6.25 -9.63
N GLN A 355 29.80 7.48 -9.10
CA GLN A 355 30.91 7.98 -8.29
C GLN A 355 31.17 7.04 -7.10
N LEU A 356 30.13 6.43 -6.52
CA LEU A 356 30.26 5.43 -5.43
C LEU A 356 31.09 4.19 -5.80
N LEU A 357 31.27 3.92 -7.09
CA LEU A 357 32.05 2.77 -7.57
C LEU A 357 33.55 3.09 -7.74
N ARG A 358 33.98 4.33 -7.47
CA ARG A 358 35.40 4.71 -7.58
C ARG A 358 36.24 3.97 -6.54
N LEU A 359 37.37 3.44 -7.00
CA LEU A 359 38.39 2.85 -6.14
C LEU A 359 39.04 3.97 -5.31
N GLY A 360 38.87 3.94 -3.98
CA GLY A 360 39.42 4.96 -3.08
C GLY A 360 38.55 5.32 -1.88
N GLY A 361 37.28 4.90 -1.85
CA GLY A 361 36.44 5.00 -0.65
C GLY A 361 36.99 4.14 0.50
N ARG A 362 36.92 4.65 1.73
CA ARG A 362 37.31 3.89 2.93
C ARG A 362 36.38 2.71 3.20
N ARG A 363 35.11 2.84 2.79
CA ARG A 363 34.01 1.89 3.01
C ARG A 363 33.11 1.84 1.78
N ARG A 364 32.34 0.76 1.64
CA ARG A 364 31.33 0.67 0.58
C ARG A 364 30.22 1.69 0.86
N GLY A 365 29.88 2.50 -0.14
CA GLY A 365 28.91 3.59 0.01
C GLY A 365 29.53 4.91 0.50
N GLU A 366 30.85 5.04 0.46
CA GLU A 366 31.55 6.31 0.71
C GLU A 366 32.38 6.71 -0.51
N VAL A 367 32.40 8.01 -0.82
CA VAL A 367 33.21 8.55 -1.91
C VAL A 367 33.63 9.99 -1.62
N ILE A 368 34.82 10.35 -2.07
CA ILE A 368 35.28 11.74 -2.10
C ILE A 368 34.91 12.34 -3.47
N LEU A 369 34.26 13.49 -3.43
CA LEU A 369 33.89 14.28 -4.60
C LEU A 369 34.78 15.51 -4.74
N SER A 370 35.00 15.92 -5.98
CA SER A 370 35.49 17.26 -6.29
C SER A 370 34.41 18.33 -6.07
N GLN A 371 34.80 19.60 -6.05
CA GLN A 371 33.87 20.73 -5.89
C GLN A 371 32.77 20.75 -6.98
N ASP A 372 33.13 20.49 -8.25
CA ASP A 372 32.18 20.47 -9.36
C ASP A 372 31.17 19.32 -9.21
N GLU A 373 31.62 18.15 -8.75
CA GLU A 373 30.76 16.98 -8.53
C GLU A 373 29.84 17.15 -7.33
N ALA A 374 30.35 17.76 -6.26
CA ALA A 374 29.53 18.12 -5.11
C ALA A 374 28.47 19.16 -5.51
N TRP A 375 28.83 20.13 -6.35
CA TRP A 375 27.89 21.11 -6.89
C TRP A 375 26.82 20.47 -7.77
N ASP A 376 27.20 19.56 -8.67
CA ASP A 376 26.26 18.79 -9.49
C ASP A 376 25.30 17.96 -8.63
N LEU A 377 25.82 17.29 -7.59
CA LEU A 377 25.00 16.55 -6.63
C LEU A 377 24.01 17.47 -5.89
N MET A 378 24.42 18.68 -5.50
CA MET A 378 23.54 19.63 -4.80
C MET A 378 22.47 20.25 -5.70
N THR A 379 22.69 20.31 -7.01
CA THR A 379 21.83 21.07 -7.94
C THR A 379 20.97 20.21 -8.86
N VAL A 380 21.51 19.13 -9.41
CA VAL A 380 20.84 18.29 -10.43
C VAL A 380 20.77 16.83 -9.98
N GLY A 381 21.91 16.29 -9.53
CA GLY A 381 22.02 14.90 -9.11
C GLY A 381 21.10 14.58 -7.92
N GLY A 382 20.99 15.49 -6.96
CA GLY A 382 20.19 15.31 -5.74
C GLY A 382 18.71 15.14 -6.02
N ASP A 383 18.14 15.91 -6.94
CA ASP A 383 16.73 15.77 -7.32
C ASP A 383 16.46 14.46 -8.05
N THR A 384 17.42 14.00 -8.87
CA THR A 384 17.34 12.70 -9.54
C THR A 384 17.36 11.55 -8.53
N LEU A 385 18.16 11.69 -7.46
CA LEU A 385 18.24 10.71 -6.38
C LEU A 385 17.00 10.73 -5.46
N LYS A 386 16.37 11.88 -5.24
CA LYS A 386 15.11 11.98 -4.47
C LYS A 386 13.89 11.46 -5.23
N ALA A 387 13.86 11.64 -6.55
CA ALA A 387 12.78 11.14 -7.40
C ALA A 387 12.79 9.61 -7.56
N CYS A 388 13.88 8.96 -7.12
CA CYS A 388 14.13 7.54 -7.22
C CYS A 388 13.86 6.82 -5.90
#